data_AF-A0A436QVD8-F1
#
_entry.id   AF-A0A436QVD8-F1
#
_cell.length_a   1.000
_cell.length_b   1.000
_cell.length_c   1.000
_cell.angle_alpha   90.00
_cell.angle_beta   90.00
_cell.angle_gamma   90.00
#
_symmetry.space_group_name_H-M   'P 1'
#
loop_
_entity.id
_entity.type
_entity.pdbx_description
1 polymer ?
#
loop_
_entity_poly.entity_id
_entity_poly.type
_entity_poly.pdbx_seq_one_letter_code
_entity_poly.pdbx_strand_id
1 'polypeptide(L)'
;DELCWCVRRLQACEAWREHGPWISAGGRLSPGVEERFAFGRTIDAKTAAAEAARRLAFRAELGALLGNDGFLVLPTVPGAAPLAASTPEQFQAYRERALHLLCLSGLSGFPQITLPIGSVDGAPFGLSLLGPSGSDVALIRLGRKILDAARKV
;
A
#
# COMPACT_ATOMS: atom_id res chain seq x y z
N ASP A 1 6.61 -6.44 9.08
CA ASP A 1 7.71 -6.85 8.18
C ASP A 1 7.30 -7.83 7.09
N GLU A 2 6.80 -9.04 7.38
CA GLU A 2 6.53 -10.07 6.35
C GLU A 2 5.55 -9.64 5.23
N LEU A 3 4.43 -8.99 5.56
CA LEU A 3 3.46 -8.54 4.55
C LEU A 3 4.04 -7.45 3.62
N CYS A 4 4.86 -6.55 4.15
CA CYS A 4 5.55 -5.55 3.33
C CYS A 4 6.52 -6.20 2.35
N TRP A 5 7.25 -7.22 2.78
CA TRP A 5 8.13 -7.99 1.90
C TRP A 5 7.35 -8.80 0.87
N CYS A 6 6.18 -9.33 1.22
CA CYS A 6 5.27 -9.99 0.28
C CYS A 6 4.89 -9.04 -0.87
N VAL A 7 4.40 -7.83 -0.57
CA VAL A 7 4.11 -6.81 -1.60
C VAL A 7 5.34 -6.51 -2.44
N ARG A 8 6.48 -6.23 -1.78
CA ARG A 8 7.71 -5.85 -2.49
C ARG A 8 8.17 -6.91 -3.48
N ARG A 9 8.13 -8.18 -3.07
CA ARG A 9 8.57 -9.30 -3.91
C ARG A 9 7.60 -9.55 -5.06
N LEU A 10 6.29 -9.62 -4.78
CA LEU A 10 5.28 -9.82 -5.82
C LEU A 10 5.30 -8.67 -6.84
N GLN A 11 5.23 -7.43 -6.37
CA GLN A 11 5.23 -6.25 -7.24
C GLN A 11 6.50 -6.18 -8.09
N ALA A 12 7.68 -6.40 -7.51
CA ALA A 12 8.94 -6.32 -8.25
C ALA A 12 9.06 -7.42 -9.31
N CYS A 13 8.66 -8.66 -8.97
CA CYS A 13 8.64 -9.79 -9.91
C CYS A 13 7.66 -9.54 -11.06
N GLU A 14 6.43 -9.10 -10.75
CA GLU A 14 5.40 -8.80 -11.75
C GLU A 14 5.82 -7.63 -12.66
N ALA A 15 6.38 -6.56 -12.08
CA ALA A 15 6.90 -5.43 -12.84
C ALA A 15 8.04 -5.87 -13.78
N TRP A 16 8.99 -6.68 -13.30
CA TRP A 16 10.06 -7.21 -14.15
C TRP A 16 9.52 -8.11 -15.26
N ARG A 17 8.52 -8.95 -14.98
CA ARG A 17 7.90 -9.79 -16.01
C ARG A 17 7.27 -8.95 -17.12
N GLU A 18 6.60 -7.85 -16.77
CA GLU A 18 5.94 -6.96 -17.72
C GLU A 18 6.95 -6.09 -18.50
N HIS A 19 7.88 -5.44 -17.81
CA HIS A 19 8.73 -4.40 -18.40
C HIS A 19 10.17 -4.85 -18.67
N GLY A 20 10.59 -6.00 -18.16
CA GLY A 20 11.94 -6.56 -18.32
C GLY A 20 12.38 -6.69 -19.78
N PRO A 21 11.52 -7.12 -20.73
CA PRO A 21 11.87 -7.14 -22.15
C PRO A 21 12.23 -5.75 -22.70
N TRP A 22 11.45 -4.71 -22.37
CA TRP A 22 11.71 -3.34 -22.81
C TRP A 22 12.98 -2.76 -22.16
N ILE A 23 13.19 -3.00 -20.87
CA ILE A 23 14.40 -2.58 -20.16
C ILE A 23 15.63 -3.24 -20.79
N SER A 24 15.56 -4.55 -21.06
CA SER A 24 16.66 -5.31 -21.65
C SER A 24 16.97 -4.89 -23.10
N ALA A 25 16.01 -4.27 -23.79
CA ALA A 25 16.17 -3.70 -25.12
C ALA A 25 16.79 -2.27 -25.12
N GLY A 26 17.19 -1.74 -23.96
CA GLY A 26 17.81 -0.41 -23.83
C GLY A 26 16.89 0.67 -23.27
N GLY A 27 15.77 0.30 -22.65
CA GLY A 27 14.91 1.23 -21.93
C GLY A 27 15.67 1.97 -20.81
N ARG A 28 15.60 3.30 -20.79
CA ARG A 28 16.31 4.13 -19.80
C ARG A 28 15.46 4.34 -18.55
N LEU A 29 16.06 4.07 -17.40
CA LEU A 29 15.45 4.25 -16.08
C LEU A 29 16.27 5.25 -15.26
N SER A 30 15.64 5.88 -14.26
CA SER A 30 16.40 6.57 -13.22
C SER A 30 17.04 5.55 -12.26
N PRO A 31 18.15 5.88 -11.58
CA PRO A 31 18.91 4.91 -10.78
C PRO A 31 18.06 4.14 -9.77
N GLY A 32 17.22 4.84 -9.00
CA GLY A 32 16.36 4.18 -8.01
C GLY A 32 15.25 3.31 -8.61
N VAL A 33 14.85 3.53 -9.86
CA VAL A 33 13.89 2.66 -10.55
C VAL A 33 14.61 1.43 -11.11
N GLU A 34 15.80 1.62 -11.67
CA GLU A 34 16.67 0.54 -12.15
C GLU A 34 16.99 -0.47 -11.05
N GLU A 35 17.36 -0.02 -9.86
CA GLU A 35 17.60 -0.87 -8.68
C GLU A 35 16.39 -1.75 -8.33
N ARG A 36 15.16 -1.22 -8.47
CA ARG A 36 13.93 -1.95 -8.15
C ARG A 36 13.61 -3.02 -9.19
N PHE A 37 13.88 -2.75 -10.45
CA PHE A 37 13.77 -3.77 -11.51
C PHE A 37 14.88 -4.81 -11.42
N ALA A 38 16.11 -4.40 -11.08
CA ALA A 38 17.21 -5.31 -10.82
C ALA A 38 16.87 -6.27 -9.68
N PHE A 39 16.27 -5.78 -8.59
CA PHE A 39 15.72 -6.64 -7.52
C PHE A 39 14.60 -7.55 -8.04
N GLY A 40 13.64 -7.03 -8.81
CA GLY A 40 12.57 -7.84 -9.39
C GLY A 40 13.06 -9.02 -10.25
N ARG A 41 14.16 -8.81 -10.99
CA ARG A 41 14.82 -9.83 -11.80
C ARG A 41 15.42 -10.98 -10.98
N THR A 42 15.79 -10.76 -9.71
CA THR A 42 16.40 -11.82 -8.88
C THR A 42 15.38 -12.74 -8.22
N ILE A 43 14.09 -12.42 -8.31
CA ILE A 43 13.03 -13.20 -7.66
C ILE A 43 12.69 -14.40 -8.53
N ASP A 44 13.00 -15.59 -8.03
CA ASP A 44 12.68 -16.84 -8.70
C ASP A 44 11.19 -17.22 -8.59
N ALA A 45 10.77 -18.19 -9.39
CA ALA A 45 9.39 -18.68 -9.42
C ALA A 45 8.94 -19.30 -8.09
N LYS A 46 9.87 -19.88 -7.31
CA LYS A 46 9.55 -20.53 -6.03
C LYS A 46 9.23 -19.49 -4.96
N THR A 47 10.04 -18.43 -4.87
CA THR A 47 9.78 -17.27 -4.00
C THR A 47 8.48 -16.59 -4.42
N ALA A 48 8.27 -16.33 -5.72
CA ALA A 48 7.03 -15.72 -6.20
C ALA A 48 5.79 -16.55 -5.82
N ALA A 49 5.85 -17.88 -5.97
CA ALA A 49 4.76 -18.78 -5.60
C ALA A 49 4.49 -18.77 -4.08
N ALA A 50 5.54 -18.75 -3.25
CA ALA A 50 5.40 -18.68 -1.79
C ALA A 50 4.74 -17.36 -1.34
N GLU A 51 5.15 -16.23 -1.91
CA GLU A 51 4.53 -14.94 -1.60
C GLU A 51 3.09 -14.84 -2.13
N ALA A 52 2.80 -15.46 -3.27
CA ALA A 52 1.44 -15.54 -3.79
C ALA A 52 0.51 -16.34 -2.84
N ALA A 53 1.00 -17.46 -2.30
CA ALA A 53 0.28 -18.23 -1.29
C ALA A 53 0.06 -17.41 -0.01
N ARG A 54 1.09 -16.66 0.43
CA ARG A 54 0.98 -15.75 1.58
C ARG A 54 -0.05 -14.64 1.37
N ARG A 55 -0.10 -14.04 0.18
CA ARG A 55 -1.13 -13.05 -0.18
C ARG A 55 -2.54 -13.62 -0.03
N LEU A 56 -2.76 -14.85 -0.49
CA LEU A 56 -4.05 -15.53 -0.38
C LEU A 56 -4.42 -15.84 1.08
N ALA A 57 -3.47 -16.33 1.88
CA ALA A 57 -3.68 -16.57 3.30
C ALA A 57 -4.06 -15.27 4.04
N PHE A 58 -3.30 -14.20 3.80
CA PHE A 58 -3.60 -12.90 4.38
C PHE A 58 -4.98 -12.35 3.97
N ARG A 59 -5.35 -12.47 2.68
CA ARG A 59 -6.70 -12.08 2.21
C ARG A 59 -7.79 -12.83 2.97
N ALA A 60 -7.60 -14.13 3.20
CA ALA A 60 -8.57 -14.95 3.94
C ALA A 60 -8.65 -14.54 5.42
N GLU A 61 -7.52 -14.34 6.08
CA GLU A 61 -7.45 -13.90 7.49
C GLU A 61 -8.11 -12.54 7.69
N LEU A 62 -7.77 -11.56 6.86
CA LEU A 62 -8.37 -10.23 6.93
C LEU A 62 -9.87 -10.27 6.62
N GLY A 63 -10.29 -11.10 5.66
CA GLY A 63 -11.70 -11.32 5.35
C GLY A 63 -12.48 -11.90 6.53
N ALA A 64 -11.91 -12.90 7.21
CA ALA A 64 -12.52 -13.48 8.41
C ALA A 64 -12.60 -12.48 9.57
N LEU A 65 -11.57 -11.65 9.74
CA LEU A 65 -11.54 -10.60 10.77
C LEU A 65 -12.63 -9.54 10.54
N LEU A 66 -12.79 -9.08 9.30
CA LEU A 66 -13.75 -8.04 8.95
C LEU A 66 -15.19 -8.56 8.85
N GLY A 67 -15.38 -9.84 8.54
CA GLY A 67 -16.70 -10.38 8.23
C GLY A 67 -17.34 -9.64 7.06
N ASN A 68 -18.66 -9.38 7.16
CA ASN A 68 -19.42 -8.74 6.09
C ASN A 68 -19.61 -7.23 6.27
N ASP A 69 -19.38 -6.70 7.47
CA ASP A 69 -19.73 -5.34 7.86
C ASP A 69 -18.69 -4.64 8.76
N GLY A 70 -17.60 -5.32 9.11
CA GLY A 70 -16.49 -4.74 9.86
C GLY A 70 -15.66 -3.79 9.00
N PHE A 71 -15.22 -2.69 9.61
CA PHE A 71 -14.31 -1.73 8.99
C PHE A 71 -13.10 -1.49 9.90
N LEU A 72 -11.91 -1.42 9.31
CA LEU A 72 -10.71 -0.94 10.00
C LEU A 72 -10.56 0.56 9.80
N VAL A 73 -10.18 1.25 10.87
CA VAL A 73 -9.79 2.66 10.87
C VAL A 73 -8.32 2.72 11.29
N LEU A 74 -7.49 3.35 10.45
CA LEU A 74 -6.05 3.45 10.66
C LEU A 74 -5.49 4.74 10.05
N PRO A 75 -4.32 5.22 10.47
CA PRO A 75 -3.60 6.24 9.71
C PRO A 75 -3.39 5.79 8.27
N THR A 76 -3.57 6.68 7.29
CA THR A 76 -3.24 6.34 5.89
C THR A 76 -1.74 6.23 5.68
N VAL A 77 -1.00 7.13 6.33
CA VAL A 77 0.46 7.26 6.27
C VAL A 77 0.99 7.52 7.68
N PRO A 78 2.28 7.24 7.96
CA PRO A 78 2.84 7.30 9.31
C PRO A 78 2.96 8.73 9.89
N GLY A 79 2.78 9.77 9.08
CA GLY A 79 2.88 11.16 9.51
C GLY A 79 2.93 12.11 8.32
N ALA A 80 3.33 13.36 8.58
CA ALA A 80 3.49 14.41 7.58
C ALA A 80 4.39 13.94 6.41
N ALA A 81 4.11 14.43 5.21
CA ALA A 81 4.97 14.18 4.07
C ALA A 81 6.39 14.67 4.36
N PRO A 82 7.45 13.91 4.01
CA PRO A 82 8.82 14.39 4.12
C PRO A 82 9.03 15.68 3.32
N LEU A 83 9.95 16.52 3.76
CA LEU A 83 10.30 17.75 3.04
C LEU A 83 10.93 17.40 1.69
N ALA A 84 10.75 18.26 0.69
CA ALA A 84 11.39 18.09 -0.62
C ALA A 84 12.94 18.05 -0.52
N ALA A 85 13.50 18.71 0.51
CA ALA A 85 14.93 18.73 0.81
C ALA A 85 15.41 17.53 1.66
N SER A 86 14.54 16.56 1.97
CA SER A 86 14.92 15.36 2.73
C SER A 86 15.91 14.49 1.95
N THR A 87 16.70 13.70 2.69
CA THR A 87 17.69 12.79 2.10
C THR A 87 17.02 11.54 1.51
N PRO A 88 17.68 10.83 0.57
CA PRO A 88 17.18 9.56 0.05
C PRO A 88 16.82 8.54 1.12
N GLU A 89 17.60 8.47 2.21
CA GLU A 89 17.40 7.55 3.34
C GLU A 89 16.14 7.92 4.11
N GLN A 90 15.88 9.21 4.32
CA GLN A 90 14.65 9.69 4.97
C GLN A 90 13.42 9.36 4.12
N PHE A 91 13.51 9.51 2.79
CA PHE A 91 12.45 9.09 1.88
C PHE A 91 12.21 7.58 1.92
N GLN A 92 13.27 6.76 1.94
CA GLN A 92 13.11 5.30 2.06
C GLN A 92 12.49 4.90 3.40
N ALA A 93 12.95 5.46 4.52
CA ALA A 93 12.40 5.18 5.85
C ALA A 93 10.92 5.62 5.98
N TYR A 94 10.54 6.74 5.38
CA TYR A 94 9.13 7.13 5.29
C TYR A 94 8.32 6.13 4.44
N ARG A 95 8.82 5.78 3.25
CA ARG A 95 8.16 4.82 2.35
C ARG A 95 7.97 3.45 3.00
N GLU A 96 8.95 2.97 3.76
CA GLU A 96 8.86 1.69 4.47
C GLU A 96 7.77 1.68 5.53
N ARG A 97 7.70 2.75 6.32
CA ARG A 97 6.62 2.92 7.31
C ARG A 97 5.26 3.10 6.64
N ALA A 98 5.18 3.85 5.54
CA ALA A 98 3.94 3.98 4.77
C ALA A 98 3.48 2.64 4.18
N LEU A 99 4.41 1.82 3.68
CA LEU A 99 4.06 0.53 3.09
C LEU A 99 3.41 -0.42 4.11
N HIS A 100 3.74 -0.33 5.40
CA HIS A 100 3.08 -1.11 6.46
C HIS A 100 1.57 -0.83 6.58
N LEU A 101 1.14 0.37 6.23
CA LEU A 101 -0.27 0.78 6.27
C LEU A 101 -0.96 0.49 4.93
N LEU A 102 -0.24 0.68 3.82
CA LEU A 102 -0.78 0.59 2.46
C LEU A 102 -0.80 -0.84 1.91
N CYS A 103 0.03 -1.76 2.44
CA CYS A 103 0.09 -3.12 1.95
C CYS A 103 -1.18 -3.92 2.22
N LEU A 104 -2.01 -3.52 3.18
CA LEU A 104 -3.22 -4.23 3.59
C LEU A 104 -4.22 -4.32 2.42
N SER A 105 -4.60 -3.20 1.82
CA SER A 105 -5.51 -3.19 0.66
C SER A 105 -4.84 -3.77 -0.58
N GLY A 106 -3.55 -3.52 -0.80
CA GLY A 106 -2.81 -4.08 -1.94
C GLY A 106 -2.75 -5.61 -1.96
N LEU A 107 -2.52 -6.25 -0.81
CA LEU A 107 -2.48 -7.72 -0.72
C LEU A 107 -3.86 -8.34 -0.64
N SER A 108 -4.76 -7.73 0.14
CA SER A 108 -6.10 -8.28 0.31
C SER A 108 -6.96 -8.05 -0.92
N GLY A 109 -6.75 -7.00 -1.72
CA GLY A 109 -7.68 -6.57 -2.77
C GLY A 109 -9.01 -6.04 -2.23
N PHE A 110 -9.02 -5.59 -0.97
CA PHE A 110 -10.19 -5.00 -0.32
C PHE A 110 -10.22 -3.48 -0.47
N PRO A 111 -11.40 -2.85 -0.49
CA PRO A 111 -11.51 -1.41 -0.70
C PRO A 111 -10.99 -0.64 0.52
N GLN A 112 -10.14 0.36 0.25
CA GLN A 112 -9.62 1.30 1.24
C GLN A 112 -9.72 2.74 0.70
N ILE A 113 -10.26 3.66 1.48
CA ILE A 113 -10.36 5.09 1.14
C ILE A 113 -9.69 5.94 2.20
N THR A 114 -9.13 7.08 1.80
CA THR A 114 -8.54 8.08 2.70
C THR A 114 -9.49 9.24 2.91
N LEU A 115 -9.77 9.57 4.17
CA LEU A 115 -10.51 10.76 4.57
C LEU A 115 -9.51 11.84 5.01
N PRO A 116 -9.53 13.04 4.40
CA PRO A 116 -8.71 14.16 4.86
C PRO A 116 -9.36 14.76 6.12
N ILE A 117 -8.80 14.49 7.29
CA ILE A 117 -9.43 14.83 8.57
C ILE A 117 -8.65 15.86 9.39
N GLY A 118 -7.47 16.30 8.94
CA GLY A 118 -6.73 17.34 9.66
C GLY A 118 -5.33 17.58 9.11
N SER A 119 -4.47 18.10 9.98
CA SER A 119 -3.07 18.37 9.67
C SER A 119 -2.16 17.91 10.81
N VAL A 120 -0.95 17.46 10.46
CA VAL A 120 0.16 17.16 11.37
C VAL A 120 1.40 17.85 10.84
N ASP A 121 2.17 18.51 11.70
CA ASP A 121 3.38 19.28 11.33
C ASP A 121 3.17 20.26 10.16
N GLY A 122 1.99 20.90 10.10
CA GLY A 122 1.63 21.85 9.04
C GLY A 122 1.28 21.21 7.68
N ALA A 123 1.20 19.89 7.59
CA ALA A 123 0.85 19.15 6.37
C ALA A 123 -0.47 18.37 6.53
N PRO A 124 -1.22 18.08 5.44
CA PRO A 124 -2.45 17.29 5.51
C PRO A 124 -2.24 15.89 6.11
N PHE A 125 -3.17 15.46 6.96
CA PHE A 125 -3.24 14.14 7.56
C PHE A 125 -4.61 13.50 7.33
N GLY A 126 -4.61 12.19 7.04
CA GLY A 126 -5.83 11.47 6.73
C GLY A 126 -5.89 10.08 7.36
N LEU A 127 -7.10 9.68 7.72
CA LEU A 127 -7.41 8.31 8.16
C LEU A 127 -7.90 7.48 6.99
N SER A 128 -7.42 6.25 6.92
CA SER A 128 -7.96 5.25 6.03
C SER A 128 -9.13 4.53 6.68
N LEU A 129 -10.16 4.27 5.88
CA LEU A 129 -11.17 3.25 6.16
C LEU A 129 -10.91 2.08 5.22
N LEU A 130 -10.82 0.87 5.75
CA LEU A 130 -10.71 -0.38 4.97
C LEU A 130 -11.89 -1.29 5.32
N GLY A 131 -12.61 -1.77 4.31
CA GLY A 131 -13.77 -2.67 4.48
C GLY A 131 -13.59 -4.00 3.75
N PRO A 132 -14.52 -4.96 3.86
CA PRO A 132 -14.42 -6.26 3.20
C PRO A 132 -14.62 -6.14 1.67
N SER A 133 -14.32 -7.22 0.95
CA SER A 133 -14.50 -7.29 -0.50
C SER A 133 -15.92 -6.86 -0.93
N GLY A 134 -16.02 -5.89 -1.84
CA GLY A 134 -17.29 -5.40 -2.38
C GLY A 134 -18.03 -4.37 -1.50
N SER A 135 -17.42 -3.89 -0.41
CA SER A 135 -18.04 -2.93 0.50
C SER A 135 -17.90 -1.46 0.06
N ASP A 136 -17.49 -1.17 -1.18
CA ASP A 136 -17.11 0.15 -1.67
C ASP A 136 -18.15 1.24 -1.38
N VAL A 137 -19.43 0.96 -1.67
CA VAL A 137 -20.54 1.90 -1.44
C VAL A 137 -20.77 2.12 0.07
N ALA A 138 -20.64 1.09 0.90
CA ALA A 138 -20.78 1.21 2.34
C ALA A 138 -19.63 2.05 2.94
N LEU A 139 -18.41 1.83 2.45
CA LEU A 139 -17.20 2.57 2.81
C LEU A 139 -17.34 4.06 2.48
N ILE A 140 -17.81 4.40 1.28
CA ILE A 140 -18.07 5.80 0.86
C ILE A 140 -19.15 6.44 1.73
N ARG A 141 -20.24 5.73 2.02
CA ARG A 141 -21.32 6.24 2.91
C ARG A 141 -20.80 6.52 4.31
N LEU A 142 -19.98 5.63 4.86
CA LEU A 142 -19.35 5.81 6.17
C LEU A 142 -18.38 7.01 6.15
N GLY A 143 -17.52 7.10 5.13
CA GLY A 143 -16.60 8.21 4.96
C GLY A 143 -17.30 9.57 4.89
N ARG A 144 -18.40 9.65 4.14
CA ARG A 144 -19.22 10.88 4.09
C ARG A 144 -19.76 11.25 5.47
N LYS A 145 -20.33 10.30 6.22
CA LYS A 145 -20.84 10.57 7.57
C LYS A 145 -19.75 11.11 8.51
N ILE A 146 -18.54 10.55 8.43
CA ILE A 146 -17.40 11.00 9.24
C ILE A 146 -16.99 12.42 8.85
N LEU A 147 -16.85 12.71 7.55
CA LEU A 147 -16.51 14.06 7.08
C LEU A 147 -17.57 15.10 7.45
N ASP A 148 -18.86 14.75 7.34
CA ASP A 148 -19.96 15.63 7.73
C ASP A 148 -19.98 15.90 9.25
N ALA A 149 -19.56 14.93 10.07
CA ALA A 149 -19.41 15.10 11.51
C ALA A 149 -18.17 15.95 11.87
N ALA A 150 -17.04 15.74 11.20
CA ALA A 150 -15.80 16.46 11.45
C ALA A 150 -15.90 17.96 11.12
N ARG A 151 -16.75 18.35 10.16
CA ARG A 151 -17.00 19.77 9.81
C ARG A 151 -17.84 20.54 10.83
N LYS A 152 -18.50 19.84 11.76
CA LYS A 152 -19.35 20.46 12.79
C LYS A 152 -18.57 20.84 14.06
N VAL A 153 -17.29 20.47 14.12
CA VAL A 153 -16.36 20.77 15.21
C VAL A 153 -15.44 21.90 14.73
#